data_AF-A0A2V5Z8T4-F1
#
_entry.id   AF-A0A2V5Z8T4-F1
#
_cell.length_a   1.000
_cell.length_b   1.000
_cell.length_c   1.000
_cell.angle_alpha   90.00
_cell.angle_beta   90.00
_cell.angle_gamma   90.00
#
_symmetry.space_group_name_H-M   'P 1'
#
loop_
_entity.id
_entity.type
_entity.pdbx_description
1 polymer ?
#
loop_
_entity_poly.entity_id
_entity_poly.type
_entity_poly.pdbx_seq_one_letter_code
_entity_poly.pdbx_strand_id
1 'polypeptide(L)'
;MHDLTIGSLAGEGRVFLGGHGLIIGSNNLSTTFAGKIFDGQGGSTPPGFLSKIGTGTLELAGAMSYTGGTTVSRGTLLVTNITGSGTGSGPVIVTAGTLGGDGVISGSVTIGSGSGATAFLAPSAGTNRKSTLTMQSSLTFQADGTYTCTFKARNTKARTDRINASGITINSGASINLLGTVQGQLQIGLAFTIISNTSADPIAGTFSNLPDGGIVTINGNNLQASYEGGDGNDLTLTVVP
;
A
#
# COMPACT_ATOMS: atom_id res chain seq x y z
N MET A 1 25.70 -15.28 -5.03
CA MET A 1 24.28 -15.22 -5.44
C MET A 1 24.21 -14.25 -6.60
N HIS A 2 23.73 -14.68 -7.77
CA HIS A 2 23.64 -13.79 -8.95
C HIS A 2 22.22 -13.26 -9.06
N ASP A 3 22.07 -11.94 -9.09
CA ASP A 3 20.78 -11.28 -9.33
C ASP A 3 20.62 -11.02 -10.83
N LEU A 4 19.41 -11.18 -11.35
CA LEU A 4 19.08 -10.92 -12.75
C LEU A 4 18.34 -9.59 -12.87
N THR A 5 18.86 -8.66 -13.67
CA THR A 5 18.14 -7.43 -14.05
C THR A 5 17.51 -7.60 -15.42
N ILE A 6 16.21 -7.32 -15.52
CA ILE A 6 15.47 -7.29 -16.78
C ILE A 6 14.80 -5.94 -17.01
N GLY A 7 14.56 -5.62 -18.29
CA GLY A 7 13.82 -4.43 -18.68
C GLY A 7 12.42 -4.43 -18.07
N SER A 8 11.62 -5.43 -18.41
CA SER A 8 10.21 -5.53 -18.03
C SER A 8 9.75 -6.99 -18.01
N LEU A 9 8.66 -7.27 -17.29
CA LEU A 9 8.02 -8.58 -17.23
C LEU A 9 6.52 -8.43 -17.49
N ALA A 10 5.99 -9.20 -18.43
CA ALA A 10 4.57 -9.17 -18.80
C ALA A 10 4.05 -10.57 -19.15
N GLY A 11 2.72 -10.72 -19.14
CA GLY A 11 2.03 -11.96 -19.52
C GLY A 11 1.73 -12.88 -18.34
N GLU A 12 1.45 -14.16 -18.65
CA GLU A 12 0.87 -15.14 -17.71
C GLU A 12 1.83 -16.31 -17.39
N GLY A 13 3.10 -16.17 -17.78
CA GLY A 13 4.09 -17.22 -17.67
C GLY A 13 4.51 -17.56 -16.23
N ARG A 14 5.47 -18.48 -16.12
CA ARG A 14 6.06 -18.88 -14.84
C ARG A 14 7.50 -18.39 -14.76
N VAL A 15 7.86 -17.77 -13.63
CA VAL A 15 9.21 -17.31 -13.33
C VAL A 15 9.69 -18.05 -12.09
N PHE A 16 10.71 -18.88 -12.26
CA PHE A 16 11.36 -19.62 -11.18
C PHE A 16 12.60 -18.85 -10.72
N LEU A 17 12.64 -18.41 -9.46
CA LEU A 17 13.76 -17.65 -8.90
C LEU A 17 14.86 -18.56 -8.37
N GLY A 18 14.55 -19.76 -7.87
CA GLY A 18 15.57 -20.69 -7.36
C GLY A 18 16.44 -20.14 -6.22
N GLY A 19 15.95 -19.13 -5.49
CA GLY A 19 16.72 -18.42 -4.45
C GLY A 19 17.54 -17.21 -4.93
N HIS A 20 17.27 -16.71 -6.13
CA HIS A 20 17.93 -15.54 -6.72
C HIS A 20 17.05 -14.28 -6.69
N GLY A 21 17.69 -13.12 -6.79
CA GLY A 21 17.02 -11.84 -6.98
C GLY A 21 16.60 -11.60 -8.42
N LEU A 22 15.37 -11.11 -8.61
CA LEU A 22 14.90 -10.57 -9.89
C LEU A 22 14.66 -9.06 -9.76
N ILE A 23 15.37 -8.28 -10.56
CA ILE A 23 15.27 -6.82 -10.63
C ILE A 23 14.53 -6.46 -11.93
N ILE A 24 13.40 -5.75 -11.82
CA ILE A 24 12.52 -5.44 -12.95
C ILE A 24 12.34 -3.93 -13.09
N GLY A 25 12.44 -3.43 -14.31
CA GLY A 25 12.06 -2.05 -14.67
C GLY A 25 13.17 -1.24 -15.33
N SER A 26 14.29 -1.85 -15.74
CA SER A 26 15.43 -1.09 -16.30
C SER A 26 15.12 -0.36 -17.62
N ASN A 27 14.04 -0.73 -18.31
CA ASN A 27 13.56 -0.04 -19.52
C ASN A 27 12.44 0.98 -19.25
N ASN A 28 12.06 1.18 -17.98
CA ASN A 28 11.00 2.09 -17.54
C ASN A 28 9.61 1.84 -18.13
N LEU A 29 9.36 0.69 -18.77
CA LEU A 29 8.04 0.36 -19.29
C LEU A 29 7.08 0.01 -18.16
N SER A 30 5.80 0.31 -18.38
CA SER A 30 4.72 -0.18 -17.54
C SER A 30 4.22 -1.52 -18.09
N THR A 31 4.13 -2.54 -17.25
CA THR A 31 3.71 -3.88 -17.63
C THR A 31 2.84 -4.55 -16.58
N THR A 32 1.95 -5.43 -17.05
CA THR A 32 1.15 -6.32 -16.20
C THR A 32 1.65 -7.75 -16.34
N PHE A 33 1.96 -8.37 -15.21
CA PHE A 33 2.28 -9.78 -15.11
C PHE A 33 1.23 -10.51 -14.28
N ALA A 34 0.41 -11.31 -14.95
CA ALA A 34 -0.65 -12.13 -14.35
C ALA A 34 -0.20 -13.59 -14.12
N GLY A 35 1.07 -13.89 -14.38
CA GLY A 35 1.67 -15.20 -14.17
C GLY A 35 2.08 -15.46 -12.72
N LYS A 36 3.00 -16.41 -12.53
CA LYS A 36 3.48 -16.82 -11.19
C LYS A 36 4.99 -16.71 -11.06
N ILE A 37 5.45 -15.95 -10.07
CA ILE A 37 6.85 -15.92 -9.60
C ILE A 37 6.96 -16.79 -8.34
N PHE A 38 7.97 -17.67 -8.27
CA PHE A 38 8.14 -18.63 -7.17
C PHE A 38 9.60 -19.08 -7.00
N ASP A 39 10.00 -19.47 -5.78
CA ASP A 39 11.38 -19.89 -5.48
C ASP A 39 11.60 -21.39 -5.67
N GLY A 40 10.58 -22.22 -5.44
CA GLY A 40 10.62 -23.67 -5.55
C GLY A 40 9.61 -24.35 -4.64
N GLN A 41 9.47 -25.67 -4.74
CA GLN A 41 8.69 -26.49 -3.81
C GLN A 41 9.65 -27.29 -2.92
N GLY A 42 10.11 -26.73 -1.81
CA GLY A 42 10.96 -27.45 -0.86
C GLY A 42 11.62 -26.51 0.15
N GLY A 43 11.67 -26.91 1.42
CA GLY A 43 12.21 -26.11 2.52
C GLY A 43 13.73 -25.87 2.48
N SER A 44 14.43 -26.35 1.44
CA SER A 44 15.87 -26.20 1.26
C SER A 44 16.26 -25.15 0.22
N THR A 45 15.29 -24.60 -0.54
CA THR A 45 15.58 -23.52 -1.49
C THR A 45 15.74 -22.22 -0.70
N PRO A 46 16.86 -21.48 -0.87
CA PRO A 46 16.97 -20.14 -0.35
C PRO A 46 15.83 -19.24 -0.86
N PRO A 47 15.41 -18.23 -0.08
CA PRO A 47 14.36 -17.33 -0.49
C PRO A 47 14.83 -16.42 -1.63
N GLY A 48 14.09 -16.37 -2.73
CA GLY A 48 14.30 -15.44 -3.84
C GLY A 48 13.48 -14.17 -3.64
N PHE A 49 13.94 -13.06 -4.20
CA PHE A 49 13.34 -11.75 -3.98
C PHE A 49 13.06 -11.00 -5.28
N LEU A 50 12.17 -10.03 -5.18
CA LEU A 50 11.82 -9.12 -6.27
C LEU A 50 12.27 -7.70 -5.93
N SER A 51 12.89 -7.00 -6.88
CA SER A 51 13.15 -5.57 -6.78
C SER A 51 12.51 -4.82 -7.96
N LYS A 52 11.63 -3.87 -7.65
CA LYS A 52 11.03 -2.96 -8.62
C LYS A 52 11.83 -1.67 -8.70
N ILE A 53 12.42 -1.43 -9.87
CA ILE A 53 13.19 -0.24 -10.22
C ILE A 53 12.56 0.49 -11.41
N GLY A 54 13.18 1.58 -11.85
CA GLY A 54 12.71 2.38 -12.98
C GLY A 54 11.41 3.13 -12.71
N THR A 55 11.03 4.01 -13.64
CA THR A 55 9.89 4.93 -13.45
C THR A 55 8.54 4.33 -13.84
N GLY A 56 8.52 3.22 -14.58
CA GLY A 56 7.30 2.55 -15.03
C GLY A 56 6.51 1.88 -13.89
N THR A 57 5.31 1.40 -14.23
CA THR A 57 4.45 0.63 -13.33
C THR A 57 4.60 -0.86 -13.58
N LEU A 58 4.93 -1.64 -12.55
CA LEU A 58 4.78 -3.09 -12.60
C LEU A 58 3.48 -3.45 -11.88
N GLU A 59 2.55 -4.08 -12.58
CA GLU A 59 1.35 -4.66 -11.99
C GLU A 59 1.53 -6.17 -11.83
N LEU A 60 1.35 -6.66 -10.60
CA LEU A 60 1.31 -8.07 -10.26
C LEU A 60 -0.14 -8.50 -10.03
N ALA A 61 -0.70 -9.16 -11.05
CA ALA A 61 -2.09 -9.63 -11.08
C ALA A 61 -2.23 -11.13 -10.76
N GLY A 62 -1.13 -11.86 -10.68
CA GLY A 62 -1.12 -13.29 -10.35
C GLY A 62 -0.81 -13.59 -8.88
N ALA A 63 -1.02 -14.85 -8.48
CA ALA A 63 -0.69 -15.33 -7.13
C ALA A 63 0.79 -15.75 -7.05
N MET A 64 1.59 -14.90 -6.42
CA MET A 64 3.02 -15.11 -6.23
C MET A 64 3.30 -15.99 -5.02
N SER A 65 4.40 -16.75 -5.06
CA SER A 65 4.79 -17.65 -3.97
C SER A 65 6.30 -17.73 -3.72
N TYR A 66 7.04 -16.68 -4.07
CA TYR A 66 8.40 -16.48 -3.56
C TYR A 66 8.36 -15.98 -2.11
N THR A 67 9.44 -16.18 -1.37
CA THR A 67 9.47 -16.01 0.09
C THR A 67 10.49 -14.98 0.56
N GLY A 68 11.41 -14.51 -0.30
CA GLY A 68 12.43 -13.52 0.06
C GLY A 68 11.97 -12.08 0.15
N GLY A 69 10.78 -11.77 -0.37
CA GLY A 69 10.16 -10.46 -0.26
C GLY A 69 10.33 -9.59 -1.50
N THR A 70 9.80 -8.38 -1.40
CA THR A 70 9.70 -7.41 -2.48
C THR A 70 10.23 -6.07 -2.03
N THR A 71 11.14 -5.47 -2.79
CA THR A 71 11.57 -4.08 -2.58
C THR A 71 11.08 -3.20 -3.73
N VAL A 72 10.44 -2.08 -3.41
CA VAL A 72 10.11 -1.02 -4.38
C VAL A 72 11.07 0.13 -4.14
N SER A 73 11.95 0.37 -5.11
CA SER A 73 12.96 1.42 -5.05
C SER A 73 12.64 2.60 -5.96
N ARG A 74 11.86 2.41 -7.04
CA ARG A 74 11.36 3.48 -7.92
C ARG A 74 10.08 3.07 -8.67
N GLY A 75 9.36 4.08 -9.15
CA GLY A 75 8.14 3.90 -9.96
C GLY A 75 6.99 3.35 -9.12
N THR A 76 6.10 2.58 -9.74
CA THR A 76 4.91 2.04 -9.07
C THR A 76 4.90 0.51 -9.11
N LEU A 77 4.60 -0.13 -7.98
CA LEU A 77 4.19 -1.52 -7.90
C LEU A 77 2.69 -1.55 -7.59
N LEU A 78 1.88 -2.09 -8.51
CA LEU A 78 0.46 -2.34 -8.28
C LEU A 78 0.26 -3.83 -7.96
N VAL A 79 -0.45 -4.10 -6.88
CA VAL A 79 -0.87 -5.46 -6.51
C VAL A 79 -2.37 -5.58 -6.73
N THR A 80 -2.78 -6.39 -7.70
CA THR A 80 -4.19 -6.52 -8.12
C THR A 80 -4.73 -7.95 -8.03
N ASN A 81 -3.91 -8.90 -7.59
CA ASN A 81 -4.39 -10.25 -7.29
C ASN A 81 -5.21 -10.29 -5.99
N ILE A 82 -6.47 -10.73 -6.08
CA ILE A 82 -7.39 -10.88 -4.94
C ILE A 82 -7.55 -12.33 -4.44
N THR A 83 -6.98 -13.31 -5.14
CA THR A 83 -7.19 -14.75 -4.84
C THR A 83 -6.09 -15.36 -3.97
N GLY A 84 -5.05 -14.59 -3.66
CA GLY A 84 -3.90 -15.00 -2.86
C GLY A 84 -2.90 -13.86 -2.79
N SER A 85 -1.68 -14.14 -2.32
CA SER A 85 -0.66 -13.10 -2.21
C SER A 85 -0.16 -12.63 -3.57
N GLY A 86 -0.20 -11.33 -3.85
CA GLY A 86 0.39 -10.74 -5.04
C GLY A 86 1.90 -10.51 -4.96
N THR A 87 2.51 -10.66 -3.77
CA THR A 87 3.95 -10.45 -3.54
C THR A 87 4.62 -11.60 -2.79
N GLY A 88 3.93 -12.74 -2.65
CA GLY A 88 4.43 -13.88 -1.88
C GLY A 88 4.41 -13.64 -0.36
N SER A 89 5.09 -14.50 0.38
CA SER A 89 5.05 -14.48 1.86
C SER A 89 6.09 -13.58 2.51
N GLY A 90 7.11 -13.16 1.76
CA GLY A 90 8.19 -12.31 2.26
C GLY A 90 7.75 -10.86 2.46
N PRO A 91 8.53 -10.05 3.21
CA PRO A 91 8.19 -8.67 3.49
C PRO A 91 8.17 -7.81 2.21
N VAL A 92 7.33 -6.79 2.19
CA VAL A 92 7.31 -5.75 1.16
C VAL A 92 7.88 -4.46 1.75
N ILE A 93 8.94 -3.92 1.16
CA ILE A 93 9.60 -2.69 1.60
C ILE A 93 9.57 -1.67 0.47
N VAL A 94 8.97 -0.51 0.72
CA VAL A 94 8.97 0.63 -0.22
C VAL A 94 10.00 1.64 0.29
N THR A 95 11.18 1.64 -0.30
CA THR A 95 12.23 2.62 0.03
C THR A 95 12.06 3.91 -0.76
N ALA A 96 11.58 3.80 -2.00
CA ALA A 96 11.15 4.94 -2.82
C ALA A 96 10.19 4.46 -3.94
N GLY A 97 9.31 5.35 -4.40
CA GLY A 97 8.21 5.00 -5.31
C GLY A 97 6.91 4.69 -4.58
N THR A 98 6.00 4.01 -5.26
CA THR A 98 4.61 3.82 -4.82
C THR A 98 4.23 2.35 -4.79
N LEU A 99 3.67 1.89 -3.67
CA LEU A 99 2.89 0.65 -3.60
C LEU A 99 1.40 0.99 -3.68
N GLY A 100 0.65 0.29 -4.52
CA GLY A 100 -0.78 0.49 -4.69
C GLY A 100 -1.52 -0.74 -5.18
N GLY A 101 -2.75 -0.55 -5.64
CA GLY A 101 -3.65 -1.61 -6.11
C GLY A 101 -4.74 -1.97 -5.11
N ASP A 102 -5.50 -2.99 -5.44
CA ASP A 102 -6.67 -3.49 -4.69
C ASP A 102 -6.58 -4.98 -4.32
N GLY A 103 -5.38 -5.55 -4.45
CA GLY A 103 -5.11 -6.96 -4.18
C GLY A 103 -4.77 -7.28 -2.73
N VAL A 104 -4.21 -8.47 -2.54
CA VAL A 104 -3.84 -9.04 -1.24
C VAL A 104 -2.32 -9.20 -1.14
N ILE A 105 -1.74 -8.77 -0.02
CA ILE A 105 -0.34 -8.93 0.36
C ILE A 105 -0.28 -9.74 1.65
N SER A 106 0.51 -10.82 1.67
CA SER A 106 0.58 -11.71 2.84
C SER A 106 1.72 -11.36 3.79
N GLY A 107 2.86 -10.91 3.25
CA GLY A 107 3.98 -10.44 4.06
C GLY A 107 3.70 -9.12 4.77
N SER A 108 4.54 -8.78 5.75
CA SER A 108 4.51 -7.46 6.38
C SER A 108 4.89 -6.39 5.36
N VAL A 109 4.38 -5.17 5.56
CA VAL A 109 4.61 -4.04 4.66
C VAL A 109 5.28 -2.90 5.43
N THR A 110 6.36 -2.36 4.88
CA THR A 110 7.04 -1.17 5.40
C THR A 110 7.09 -0.09 4.32
N ILE A 111 6.62 1.11 4.66
CA ILE A 111 6.63 2.29 3.80
C ILE A 111 7.66 3.28 4.37
N GLY A 112 8.76 3.47 3.66
CA GLY A 112 9.84 4.38 4.02
C GLY A 112 11.12 3.71 4.56
N SER A 113 11.99 4.58 5.05
CA SER A 113 13.42 4.49 5.37
C SER A 113 14.35 4.28 4.17
N GLY A 114 13.93 4.76 2.99
CA GLY A 114 14.84 5.15 1.90
C GLY A 114 15.47 6.54 2.10
N SER A 115 15.23 7.15 3.27
CA SER A 115 15.79 8.38 3.84
C SER A 115 15.44 9.69 3.14
N GLY A 116 14.43 9.66 2.27
CA GLY A 116 13.76 10.83 1.72
C GLY A 116 12.26 10.55 1.65
N ALA A 117 11.44 11.61 1.70
CA ALA A 117 9.98 11.53 1.61
C ALA A 117 9.50 11.15 0.20
N THR A 118 9.87 9.94 -0.24
CA THR A 118 9.68 9.42 -1.60
C THR A 118 9.01 8.06 -1.63
N ALA A 119 8.66 7.49 -0.47
CA ALA A 119 7.95 6.23 -0.35
C ALA A 119 6.46 6.48 -0.09
N PHE A 120 5.62 5.95 -0.98
CA PHE A 120 4.18 6.17 -0.95
C PHE A 120 3.42 4.86 -0.87
N LEU A 121 2.38 4.83 -0.03
CA LEU A 121 1.30 3.87 -0.10
C LEU A 121 0.08 4.56 -0.68
N ALA A 122 -0.44 4.08 -1.82
CA ALA A 122 -1.55 4.71 -2.52
C ALA A 122 -2.43 3.64 -3.19
N PRO A 123 -3.50 3.15 -2.53
CA PRO A 123 -4.34 2.08 -3.07
C PRO A 123 -4.89 2.35 -4.47
N SER A 124 -5.31 3.59 -4.74
CA SER A 124 -5.80 3.98 -6.06
C SER A 124 -4.73 4.44 -7.06
N ALA A 125 -3.44 4.19 -6.81
CA ALA A 125 -2.39 4.52 -7.77
C ALA A 125 -2.72 3.91 -9.15
N GLY A 126 -2.69 4.74 -10.19
CA GLY A 126 -3.01 4.30 -11.56
C GLY A 126 -4.50 4.17 -11.88
N THR A 127 -5.41 4.52 -10.96
CA THR A 127 -6.87 4.47 -11.20
C THR A 127 -7.62 5.67 -10.60
N ASN A 128 -8.79 5.99 -11.16
CA ASN A 128 -9.71 6.99 -10.60
C ASN A 128 -10.78 6.37 -9.68
N ARG A 129 -10.80 5.03 -9.61
CA ARG A 129 -11.65 4.26 -8.72
C ARG A 129 -11.05 4.28 -7.32
N LYS A 130 -11.91 4.06 -6.34
CA LYS A 130 -11.50 3.98 -4.93
C LYS A 130 -11.21 2.52 -4.63
N SER A 131 -10.06 2.26 -4.03
CA SER A 131 -9.50 0.91 -3.94
C SER A 131 -9.21 0.53 -2.49
N THR A 132 -9.36 -0.76 -2.19
CA THR A 132 -8.96 -1.33 -0.91
C THR A 132 -7.76 -2.23 -1.11
N LEU A 133 -6.60 -1.84 -0.60
CA LEU A 133 -5.43 -2.74 -0.57
C LEU A 133 -5.44 -3.52 0.75
N THR A 134 -5.32 -4.85 0.66
CA THR A 134 -5.41 -5.73 1.84
C THR A 134 -4.04 -6.32 2.18
N MET A 135 -3.62 -6.16 3.42
CA MET A 135 -2.41 -6.73 4.00
C MET A 135 -2.83 -7.70 5.11
N GLN A 136 -2.39 -8.95 5.03
CA GLN A 136 -2.74 -9.98 6.02
C GLN A 136 -1.79 -9.96 7.23
N SER A 137 -0.77 -9.11 7.19
CA SER A 137 0.23 -8.91 8.24
C SER A 137 0.32 -7.42 8.60
N SER A 138 1.37 -7.05 9.34
CA SER A 138 1.55 -5.70 9.85
C SER A 138 1.93 -4.70 8.76
N LEU A 139 1.47 -3.45 8.94
CA LEU A 139 1.85 -2.29 8.15
C LEU A 139 2.62 -1.30 9.04
N THR A 140 3.81 -0.91 8.60
CA THR A 140 4.63 0.12 9.26
C THR A 140 4.88 1.29 8.33
N PHE A 141 4.54 2.50 8.77
CA PHE A 141 5.03 3.74 8.17
C PHE A 141 6.27 4.21 8.93
N GLN A 142 7.39 4.35 8.23
CA GLN A 142 8.58 5.02 8.74
C GLN A 142 8.41 6.54 8.67
N ALA A 143 9.32 7.27 9.31
CA ALA A 143 9.26 8.74 9.43
C ALA A 143 9.17 9.48 8.09
N ASP A 144 9.69 8.90 7.01
CA ASP A 144 9.68 9.41 5.63
C ASP A 144 8.63 8.73 4.73
N GLY A 145 7.79 7.87 5.30
CA GLY A 145 6.68 7.20 4.62
C GLY A 145 5.45 8.12 4.50
N THR A 146 4.76 8.03 3.36
CA THR A 146 3.53 8.80 3.11
C THR A 146 2.38 7.88 2.73
N TYR A 147 1.24 8.00 3.42
CA TYR A 147 -0.03 7.44 2.95
C TYR A 147 -0.75 8.44 2.06
N THR A 148 -1.03 8.10 0.80
CA THR A 148 -1.91 8.89 -0.07
C THR A 148 -3.28 8.24 -0.14
N CYS A 149 -4.26 8.90 0.45
CA CYS A 149 -5.65 8.45 0.46
C CYS A 149 -6.50 9.40 -0.38
N THR A 150 -7.13 8.86 -1.42
CA THR A 150 -8.09 9.62 -2.22
C THR A 150 -9.53 9.31 -1.80
N PHE A 151 -10.43 10.28 -1.91
CA PHE A 151 -11.85 10.05 -1.65
C PHE A 151 -12.78 10.88 -2.54
N LYS A 152 -14.02 10.40 -2.67
CA LYS A 152 -15.13 11.11 -3.32
C LYS A 152 -16.28 11.18 -2.32
N ALA A 153 -16.77 12.37 -2.03
CA ALA A 153 -17.86 12.57 -1.07
C ALA A 153 -18.92 13.55 -1.57
N ARG A 154 -20.18 13.29 -1.20
CA ARG A 154 -21.34 14.15 -1.46
C ARG A 154 -22.43 13.86 -0.43
N ASN A 155 -23.00 14.92 0.15
CA ASN A 155 -24.07 14.84 1.15
C ASN A 155 -23.68 13.90 2.32
N THR A 156 -24.31 12.73 2.40
CA THR A 156 -24.12 11.70 3.44
C THR A 156 -23.30 10.49 2.98
N LYS A 157 -22.64 10.59 1.82
CA LYS A 157 -21.93 9.46 1.20
C LYS A 157 -20.47 9.81 0.96
N ALA A 158 -19.59 8.89 1.34
CA ALA A 158 -18.19 8.91 0.99
C ALA A 158 -17.79 7.56 0.38
N ARG A 159 -16.89 7.60 -0.61
CA ARG A 159 -16.14 6.44 -1.09
C ARG A 159 -14.66 6.80 -1.02
N THR A 160 -13.89 5.97 -0.35
CA THR A 160 -12.49 6.26 -0.07
C THR A 160 -11.61 5.13 -0.55
N ASP A 161 -10.36 5.45 -0.80
CA ASP A 161 -9.32 4.45 -0.67
C ASP A 161 -9.33 3.90 0.77
N ARG A 162 -8.96 2.64 0.90
CA ARG A 162 -8.85 1.98 2.18
C ARG A 162 -7.63 1.08 2.22
N ILE A 163 -6.99 1.06 3.37
CA ILE A 163 -6.04 0.02 3.75
C ILE A 163 -6.74 -0.91 4.72
N ASN A 164 -6.57 -2.22 4.56
CA ASN A 164 -6.86 -3.20 5.61
C ASN A 164 -5.53 -3.86 6.00
N ALA A 165 -5.14 -3.81 7.26
CA ALA A 165 -3.90 -4.43 7.75
C ALA A 165 -4.08 -5.03 9.15
N SER A 166 -3.30 -6.07 9.47
CA SER A 166 -3.33 -6.72 10.78
C SER A 166 -2.18 -6.20 11.64
N GLY A 167 -2.44 -5.10 12.34
CA GLY A 167 -1.44 -4.36 13.12
C GLY A 167 -0.85 -3.21 12.32
N ILE A 168 -0.92 -2.00 12.87
CA ILE A 168 -0.45 -0.79 12.22
C ILE A 168 0.46 -0.01 13.17
N THR A 169 1.62 0.38 12.65
CA THR A 169 2.58 1.26 13.32
C THR A 169 2.85 2.47 12.44
N ILE A 170 2.71 3.66 13.00
CA ILE A 170 2.97 4.94 12.35
C ILE A 170 4.06 5.66 13.16
N ASN A 171 5.30 5.58 12.66
CA ASN A 171 6.42 6.23 13.33
C ASN A 171 6.34 7.76 13.20
N SER A 172 6.83 8.46 14.22
CA SER A 172 6.91 9.93 14.21
C SER A 172 7.65 10.42 12.96
N GLY A 173 7.11 11.45 12.31
CA GLY A 173 7.54 11.96 11.01
C GLY A 173 6.64 11.53 9.84
N ALA A 174 6.04 10.33 9.91
CA ALA A 174 5.20 9.80 8.82
C ALA A 174 4.04 10.76 8.50
N SER A 175 3.67 10.86 7.23
CA SER A 175 2.64 11.80 6.77
C SER A 175 1.48 11.13 6.04
N ILE A 176 0.34 11.83 6.02
CA ILE A 176 -0.82 11.45 5.21
C ILE A 176 -1.17 12.58 4.24
N ASN A 177 -1.40 12.23 2.98
CA ASN A 177 -1.91 13.12 1.95
C ASN A 177 -3.35 12.74 1.61
N LEU A 178 -4.30 13.62 1.95
CA LEU A 178 -5.72 13.41 1.70
C LEU A 178 -6.17 14.18 0.46
N LEU A 179 -6.56 13.45 -0.58
CA LEU A 179 -6.97 14.01 -1.87
C LEU A 179 -8.46 13.75 -2.10
N GLY A 180 -9.29 14.72 -1.73
CA GLY A 180 -10.75 14.62 -1.80
C GLY A 180 -11.37 15.37 -2.97
N THR A 181 -12.28 14.72 -3.70
CA THR A 181 -13.29 15.42 -4.51
C THR A 181 -14.59 15.49 -3.72
N VAL A 182 -15.01 16.70 -3.36
CA VAL A 182 -16.23 16.92 -2.57
C VAL A 182 -17.23 17.73 -3.38
N GLN A 183 -18.49 17.28 -3.40
CA GLN A 183 -19.59 18.02 -4.03
C GLN A 183 -20.49 18.64 -2.95
N GLY A 184 -20.32 19.95 -2.72
CA GLY A 184 -21.10 20.72 -1.74
C GLY A 184 -20.64 20.54 -0.30
N GLN A 185 -21.51 20.92 0.63
CA GLN A 185 -21.32 20.68 2.07
C GLN A 185 -21.69 19.22 2.39
N LEU A 186 -20.82 18.55 3.14
CA LEU A 186 -21.05 17.23 3.68
C LEU A 186 -21.88 17.34 4.97
N GLN A 187 -22.66 16.31 5.25
CA GLN A 187 -23.43 16.28 6.49
C GLN A 187 -22.49 16.16 7.69
N ILE A 188 -22.66 17.03 8.69
CA ILE A 188 -21.97 16.90 9.98
C ILE A 188 -22.27 15.51 10.57
N GLY A 189 -21.23 14.85 11.08
CA GLY A 189 -21.28 13.47 11.56
C GLY A 189 -21.12 12.40 10.48
N LEU A 190 -20.98 12.77 9.19
CA LEU A 190 -20.56 11.79 8.18
C LEU A 190 -19.17 11.29 8.52
N ALA A 191 -19.07 10.00 8.87
CA ALA A 191 -17.82 9.32 9.15
C ALA A 191 -17.48 8.32 8.04
N PHE A 192 -16.19 8.18 7.75
CA PHE A 192 -15.70 7.15 6.84
C PHE A 192 -14.30 6.70 7.23
N THR A 193 -14.02 5.43 7.00
CA THR A 193 -12.80 4.79 7.48
C THR A 193 -11.76 4.65 6.36
N ILE A 194 -10.55 5.15 6.59
CA ILE A 194 -9.48 5.20 5.58
C ILE A 194 -8.36 4.18 5.85
N ILE A 195 -8.23 3.70 7.09
CA ILE A 195 -7.40 2.55 7.46
C ILE A 195 -8.22 1.65 8.38
N SER A 196 -8.27 0.35 8.07
CA SER A 196 -8.80 -0.70 8.93
C SER A 196 -7.66 -1.40 9.65
N ASN A 197 -7.71 -1.45 10.97
CA ASN A 197 -6.81 -2.28 11.75
C ASN A 197 -7.52 -3.57 12.19
N THR A 198 -7.20 -4.68 11.54
CA THR A 198 -7.85 -5.96 11.84
C THR A 198 -7.18 -6.73 12.99
N SER A 199 -6.13 -6.18 13.62
CA SER A 199 -5.56 -6.75 14.84
C SER A 199 -6.37 -6.37 16.07
N ALA A 200 -6.11 -7.02 17.21
CA ALA A 200 -6.70 -6.63 18.49
C ALA A 200 -6.06 -5.38 19.10
N ASP A 201 -4.78 -5.11 18.77
CA ASP A 201 -4.06 -3.95 19.29
C ASP A 201 -4.49 -2.66 18.57
N PRO A 202 -4.47 -1.50 19.26
CA PRO A 202 -4.74 -0.20 18.65
C PRO A 202 -3.67 0.20 17.62
N ILE A 203 -3.95 1.22 16.80
CA ILE A 203 -2.94 1.81 15.93
C ILE A 203 -1.84 2.43 16.81
N ALA A 204 -0.60 1.98 16.63
CA ALA A 204 0.54 2.54 17.34
C ALA A 204 1.05 3.81 16.65
N GLY A 205 0.83 4.98 17.25
CA GLY A 205 1.28 6.28 16.72
C GLY A 205 0.27 6.96 15.79
N THR A 206 0.61 8.15 15.29
CA THR A 206 -0.27 8.95 14.42
C THR A 206 0.54 9.63 13.30
N PHE A 207 -0.12 9.99 12.20
CA PHE A 207 0.50 10.79 11.16
C PHE A 207 0.82 12.19 11.70
N SER A 208 2.02 12.69 11.43
CA SER A 208 2.54 13.93 12.04
C SER A 208 1.75 15.17 11.62
N ASN A 209 1.14 15.13 10.44
CA ASN A 209 0.29 16.20 9.92
C ASN A 209 -1.21 15.95 10.12
N LEU A 210 -1.59 14.88 10.83
CA LEU A 210 -2.97 14.56 11.18
C LEU A 210 -3.00 13.72 12.47
N PRO A 211 -2.68 14.34 13.63
CA PRO A 211 -2.74 13.64 14.92
C PRO A 211 -4.18 13.26 15.29
N ASP A 212 -4.34 12.46 16.35
CA ASP A 212 -5.67 12.12 16.86
C ASP A 212 -6.46 13.37 17.29
N GLY A 213 -7.74 13.43 16.90
CA GLY A 213 -8.57 14.63 17.01
C GLY A 213 -8.19 15.79 16.08
N GLY A 214 -7.12 15.65 15.28
CA GLY A 214 -6.66 16.64 14.32
C GLY A 214 -7.67 16.87 13.19
N ILE A 215 -7.75 18.11 12.71
CA ILE A 215 -8.71 18.53 11.68
C ILE A 215 -7.98 18.91 10.39
N VAL A 216 -8.48 18.40 9.27
CA VAL A 216 -8.10 18.86 7.92
C VAL A 216 -9.33 19.43 7.21
N THR A 217 -9.17 20.59 6.59
CA THR A 217 -10.24 21.21 5.80
C THR A 217 -10.05 20.91 4.33
N ILE A 218 -11.05 20.26 3.70
CA ILE A 218 -11.04 19.93 2.27
C ILE A 218 -12.30 20.49 1.62
N ASN A 219 -12.13 21.39 0.65
CA ASN A 219 -13.24 22.05 -0.05
C ASN A 219 -14.29 22.66 0.90
N GLY A 220 -13.85 23.29 1.99
CA GLY A 220 -14.72 23.94 2.98
C GLY A 220 -15.45 22.97 3.93
N ASN A 221 -15.02 21.71 4.02
CA ASN A 221 -15.52 20.72 4.97
C ASN A 221 -14.42 20.34 5.95
N ASN A 222 -14.67 20.45 7.26
CA ASN A 222 -13.74 20.06 8.29
C ASN A 222 -13.87 18.56 8.55
N LEU A 223 -12.76 17.84 8.43
CA LEU A 223 -12.67 16.40 8.68
C LEU A 223 -11.77 16.17 9.88
N GLN A 224 -12.34 15.69 10.97
CA GLN A 224 -11.62 15.32 12.18
C GLN A 224 -11.18 13.86 12.14
N ALA A 225 -9.91 13.60 12.42
CA ALA A 225 -9.37 12.26 12.55
C ALA A 225 -9.69 11.64 13.90
N SER A 226 -9.99 10.34 13.90
CA SER A 226 -9.99 9.49 15.10
C SER A 226 -9.25 8.20 14.78
N TYR A 227 -8.25 7.86 15.60
CA TYR A 227 -7.47 6.61 15.51
C TYR A 227 -8.09 5.45 16.31
N GLU A 228 -9.22 5.72 16.96
CA GLU A 228 -10.03 4.75 17.73
C GLU A 228 -11.43 4.59 17.10
N GLY A 229 -11.55 4.90 15.80
CA GLY A 229 -12.82 4.85 15.07
C GLY A 229 -13.18 3.43 14.61
N GLY A 230 -14.24 3.31 13.80
CA GLY A 230 -14.66 2.02 13.24
C GLY A 230 -15.14 1.05 14.30
N ASP A 231 -14.45 -0.07 14.46
CA ASP A 231 -14.65 -1.08 15.51
C ASP A 231 -13.81 -0.81 16.78
N GLY A 232 -13.11 0.32 16.85
CA GLY A 232 -12.42 0.82 18.05
C GLY A 232 -10.93 1.03 17.87
N ASN A 233 -10.35 0.65 16.73
CA ASN A 233 -8.93 0.81 16.44
C ASN A 233 -8.64 1.18 14.96
N ASP A 234 -9.63 1.73 14.26
CA ASP A 234 -9.48 2.19 12.88
C ASP A 234 -9.16 3.69 12.79
N LEU A 235 -8.47 4.11 11.73
CA LEU A 235 -8.38 5.53 11.36
C LEU A 235 -9.62 5.95 10.56
N THR A 236 -10.44 6.79 11.17
CA THR A 236 -11.65 7.38 10.58
C THR A 236 -11.51 8.89 10.40
N LEU A 237 -12.25 9.43 9.44
CA LEU A 237 -12.48 10.87 9.28
C LEU A 237 -13.97 11.16 9.46
N THR A 238 -14.29 12.10 10.34
CA THR A 238 -15.66 12.55 10.62
C THR A 238 -15.84 14.01 10.27
N VAL A 239 -16.92 14.34 9.56
CA VAL A 239 -17.27 15.73 9.26
C VAL A 239 -17.70 16.44 10.54
N VAL A 240 -17.03 17.53 10.88
CA VAL A 240 -17.31 18.36 12.06
C VAL A 240 -17.67 19.79 11.62
N PRO A 241 -18.30 20.61 12.51
CA PRO A 241 -18.57 22.01 12.23
C PRO A 241 -17.35 22.82 11.79
#